data_AF-A0A920SQY5-F1
#
_entry.id   AF-A0A920SQY5-F1
#
_cell.length_a   1.000
_cell.length_b   1.000
_cell.length_c   1.000
_cell.angle_alpha   90.00
_cell.angle_beta   90.00
_cell.angle_gamma   90.00
#
_symmetry.space_group_name_H-M   'P 1'
#
loop_
_entity.id
_entity.type
_entity.pdbx_description
1 polymer ?
#
loop_
_entity_poly.entity_id
_entity_poly.type
_entity_poly.pdbx_seq_one_letter_code
_entity_poly.pdbx_strand_id
1 'polypeptide(L)'
;MTTRHLRERLYRELEHNVALRVEDTEHPETLTVSGRGELHLSILIETMRREGYEFQVSRPRVITRTGVDGGIQEPYEEALIEVPFRDSGHGDREAGIQEGRDD
;
A
#
# COMPACT_ATOMS: atom_id res chain seq x y z
N MET A 1 23.56 -10.36 1.26
CA MET A 1 22.45 -10.54 2.22
C MET A 1 21.60 -11.71 1.72
N THR A 2 21.22 -12.66 2.57
CA THR A 2 20.44 -13.83 2.14
C THR A 2 18.94 -13.55 2.24
N THR A 3 18.15 -14.16 1.36
CA THR A 3 16.68 -14.07 1.35
C THR A 3 16.06 -14.39 2.72
N ARG A 4 16.75 -15.22 3.53
CA ARG A 4 16.35 -15.56 4.89
C ARG A 4 16.29 -14.35 5.83
N HIS A 5 17.26 -13.43 5.75
CA HIS A 5 17.24 -12.22 6.58
C HIS A 5 16.13 -11.23 6.18
N LEU A 6 15.82 -11.16 4.87
CA LEU A 6 14.71 -10.34 4.38
C LEU A 6 13.38 -10.87 4.91
N ARG A 7 13.19 -12.19 4.82
CA ARG A 7 12.04 -12.90 5.37
C ARG A 7 11.91 -12.61 6.87
N GLU A 8 12.92 -12.91 7.68
CA GLU A 8 12.89 -12.67 9.13
C GLU A 8 12.56 -11.20 9.47
N ARG A 9 13.03 -10.23 8.68
CA ARG A 9 12.69 -8.82 8.87
C ARG A 9 11.23 -8.50 8.57
N LEU A 10 10.68 -9.04 7.48
CA LEU A 10 9.28 -8.85 7.10
C LEU A 10 8.32 -9.52 8.08
N TYR A 11 8.67 -10.72 8.57
CA TYR A 11 7.86 -11.40 9.59
C TYR A 11 7.89 -10.67 10.94
N ARG A 12 9.02 -10.06 11.32
CA ARG A 12 9.06 -9.17 12.50
C ARG A 12 8.20 -7.92 12.34
N GLU A 13 8.06 -7.41 11.12
CA GLU A 13 7.17 -6.27 10.83
C GLU A 13 5.71 -6.64 11.10
N LEU A 14 5.30 -7.88 10.80
CA LEU A 14 3.93 -8.36 11.05
C LEU A 14 3.51 -8.30 12.53
N GLU A 15 4.47 -8.37 13.46
CA GLU A 15 4.18 -8.28 14.90
C GLU A 15 3.69 -6.88 15.31
N HIS A 16 4.12 -5.85 14.59
CA HIS A 16 3.81 -4.45 14.89
C HIS A 16 2.80 -3.85 13.91
N ASN A 17 2.70 -4.43 12.71
CA ASN A 17 1.94 -3.88 11.60
C ASN A 17 0.81 -4.83 11.17
N VAL A 18 -0.37 -4.65 11.78
CA VAL A 18 -1.56 -5.47 11.54
C VAL A 18 -2.12 -5.36 10.11
N ALA A 19 -1.76 -4.30 9.39
CA ALA A 19 -2.22 -4.05 8.04
C ALA A 19 -1.33 -4.73 6.98
N LEU A 20 -0.17 -5.26 7.40
CA LEU A 20 0.76 -5.96 6.53
C LEU A 20 0.42 -7.46 6.50
N ARG A 21 0.50 -8.06 5.31
CA ARG A 21 0.44 -9.51 5.10
C ARG A 21 1.64 -9.91 4.26
N VAL A 22 2.27 -11.02 4.64
CA VAL A 22 3.42 -11.60 3.93
C VAL A 22 3.09 -13.05 3.65
N GLU A 23 3.20 -13.44 2.39
CA GLU A 23 2.87 -14.78 1.91
C GLU A 23 4.03 -15.37 1.12
N ASP A 24 4.21 -16.67 1.27
CA ASP A 24 5.16 -17.45 0.50
C ASP A 24 4.66 -17.68 -0.92
N THR A 25 5.59 -17.62 -1.88
CA THR A 25 5.31 -18.01 -3.26
C THR A 25 5.91 -19.38 -3.58
N GLU A 26 5.67 -19.87 -4.80
CA GLU A 26 6.30 -21.11 -5.30
C GLU A 26 7.83 -21.00 -5.38
N HIS A 27 8.36 -19.78 -5.38
CA HIS A 27 9.80 -19.52 -5.40
C HIS A 27 10.28 -19.16 -3.99
N PRO A 28 11.30 -19.85 -3.45
CA PRO A 28 11.78 -19.62 -2.08
C PRO A 28 12.42 -18.24 -1.89
N GLU A 29 12.79 -17.58 -2.99
CA GLU A 29 13.41 -16.26 -3.02
C GLU A 29 12.41 -15.11 -3.19
N THR A 30 11.14 -15.42 -3.41
CA THR A 30 10.10 -14.42 -3.68
C THR A 30 9.02 -14.48 -2.62
N LEU A 31 8.68 -13.32 -2.08
CA LEU A 31 7.61 -13.13 -1.10
C LEU A 31 6.57 -12.18 -1.68
N THR A 32 5.29 -12.50 -1.48
CA THR A 32 4.20 -11.58 -1.75
C THR A 32 3.95 -10.75 -0.50
N VAL A 33 3.98 -9.43 -0.63
CA VAL A 33 3.73 -8.50 0.49
C VAL A 33 2.55 -7.61 0.13
N SER A 34 1.55 -7.61 1.01
CA SER A 34 0.30 -6.87 0.83
C SER A 34 0.11 -5.89 2.00
N GLY A 35 -0.31 -4.66 1.70
CA GLY A 35 -0.52 -3.61 2.69
C GLY A 35 -1.73 -2.73 2.36
N ARG A 36 -2.10 -1.83 3.28
CA ARG A 36 -3.19 -0.85 3.15
C ARG A 36 -2.92 0.31 2.15
N GLY A 37 -2.38 0.00 0.97
CA GLY A 37 -2.13 0.99 -0.10
C GLY A 37 -0.66 1.22 -0.43
N GLU A 38 -0.42 2.00 -1.48
CA GLU A 38 0.92 2.22 -2.04
C GLU A 38 1.84 2.99 -1.10
N LEU A 39 1.33 4.00 -0.40
CA LEU A 39 2.13 4.78 0.55
C LEU A 39 2.66 3.90 1.69
N HIS A 40 1.83 2.99 2.19
CA HIS A 40 2.22 2.07 3.25
C HIS A 40 3.40 1.18 2.83
N LEU A 41 3.31 0.58 1.63
CA LEU A 41 4.41 -0.22 1.07
C LEU A 41 5.65 0.63 0.79
N SER A 42 5.48 1.86 0.29
CA SER A 42 6.58 2.78 0.02
C SER A 42 7.38 3.12 1.27
N ILE A 43 6.70 3.37 2.40
CA ILE A 43 7.34 3.65 3.69
C ILE A 43 8.15 2.42 4.17
N LEU A 44 7.59 1.22 4.06
CA LEU A 44 8.27 -0.01 4.43
C LEU A 44 9.53 -0.22 3.59
N ILE A 45 9.42 -0.06 2.26
CA ILE A 45 10.54 -0.22 1.33
C ILE A 45 11.66 0.78 1.65
N GLU A 46 11.32 2.05 1.86
CA GLU A 46 12.32 3.09 2.18
C GLU A 46 12.96 2.84 3.56
N THR A 47 12.19 2.36 4.54
CA THR A 47 12.72 1.99 5.86
C THR A 47 13.73 0.86 5.73
N MET A 48 13.38 -0.22 5.02
CA MET A 48 14.29 -1.34 4.79
C MET A 48 15.53 -0.92 3.99
N ARG A 49 15.38 -0.01 3.02
CA ARG A 49 16.52 0.57 2.28
C ARG A 49 17.47 1.33 3.22
N ARG A 50 16.94 2.12 4.17
CA ARG A 50 17.75 2.83 5.19
C ARG A 50 18.42 1.90 6.18
N GLU A 51 17.79 0.77 6.49
CA GLU A 51 18.37 -0.32 7.28
C GLU A 51 19.47 -1.10 6.52
N GLY A 52 19.67 -0.83 5.22
CA GLY A 52 20.71 -1.44 4.39
C GLY A 52 20.30 -2.74 3.70
N TYR A 53 18.99 -3.03 3.61
CA TYR A 53 18.50 -4.16 2.85
C TYR A 53 18.51 -3.85 1.34
N GLU A 54 18.88 -4.86 0.56
CA GLU A 54 18.86 -4.84 -0.90
C GLU A 54 17.87 -5.89 -1.40
N PHE A 55 16.91 -5.47 -2.22
CA PHE A 55 15.90 -6.34 -2.82
C PHE A 55 15.29 -5.68 -4.05
N GLN A 56 14.61 -6.49 -4.85
CA GLN A 56 13.84 -6.03 -6.01
C GLN A 56 12.34 -6.06 -5.70
N VAL A 57 11.61 -5.08 -6.22
CA VAL A 57 10.14 -5.01 -6.07
C VAL A 57 9.49 -5.12 -7.45
N SER A 58 8.39 -5.87 -7.51
CA SER A 58 7.53 -5.91 -8.69
C SER A 58 6.57 -4.72 -8.70
N ARG A 59 5.87 -4.50 -9.82
CA ARG A 59 4.84 -3.45 -9.88
C ARG A 59 3.72 -3.77 -8.88
N PRO A 60 3.31 -2.81 -8.03
CA PRO A 60 2.18 -3.02 -7.13
C PRO A 60 0.89 -3.28 -7.92
N ARG A 61 0.01 -4.09 -7.35
CA ARG A 61 -1.29 -4.44 -7.94
C ARG A 61 -2.38 -4.30 -6.88
N VAL A 62 -3.57 -3.90 -7.31
CA VAL A 62 -4.76 -3.89 -6.45
C VAL A 62 -5.20 -5.32 -6.15
N ILE A 63 -5.62 -5.56 -4.91
CA ILE A 63 -6.16 -6.86 -4.49
C ILE A 63 -7.67 -6.78 -4.60
N THR A 64 -8.21 -7.39 -5.64
CA THR A 64 -9.66 -7.46 -5.88
C THR A 64 -10.31 -8.53 -5.00
N ARG A 65 -11.55 -8.30 -4.58
CA ARG A 65 -12.34 -9.29 -3.83
C ARG A 65 -13.63 -9.59 -4.58
N THR A 66 -14.16 -10.80 -4.42
CA THR A 66 -15.51 -11.11 -4.92
C THR A 66 -16.53 -10.58 -3.93
N GLY A 67 -17.42 -9.71 -4.41
CA GLY A 67 -18.55 -9.19 -3.64
C GLY A 67 -19.59 -10.25 -3.35
N VAL A 68 -20.51 -9.95 -2.43
CA VAL A 68 -21.61 -10.86 -2.05
C VAL A 68 -22.53 -11.22 -3.22
N ASP A 69 -22.59 -10.35 -4.24
CA ASP A 69 -23.40 -10.52 -5.44
C ASP A 69 -22.65 -11.22 -6.59
N GLY A 70 -21.40 -11.66 -6.35
CA GLY A 70 -20.55 -12.32 -7.35
C GLY A 70 -19.77 -11.38 -8.25
N GLY A 71 -19.93 -10.06 -8.12
CA GLY A 71 -19.14 -9.03 -8.81
C GLY A 71 -17.69 -8.96 -8.31
N ILE A 72 -16.78 -8.44 -9.15
CA ILE A 72 -15.39 -8.16 -8.75
C ILE A 72 -15.34 -6.74 -8.18
N GLN A 73 -14.88 -6.60 -6.94
CA GLN A 73 -14.77 -5.33 -6.23
C GLN A 73 -13.30 -4.95 -6.03
N GLU A 74 -12.96 -3.72 -6.41
CA GLU A 74 -11.65 -3.13 -6.16
C GLU A 74 -11.68 -2.22 -4.92
N PRO A 75 -10.57 -2.11 -4.17
CA PRO A 75 -10.51 -1.20 -3.04
C PRO A 75 -10.42 0.26 -3.51
N TYR A 76 -11.20 1.16 -2.88
CA TYR A 76 -11.12 2.60 -3.06
C TYR A 76 -10.67 3.31 -1.77
N GLU A 77 -10.14 4.53 -1.90
CA GLU A 77 -9.68 5.37 -0.79
C GLU A 77 -10.27 6.78 -0.91
N GLU A 78 -10.76 7.33 0.20
CA GLU A 78 -11.20 8.72 0.29
C GLU A 78 -10.02 9.61 0.72
N ALA A 79 -9.68 10.59 -0.11
CA ALA A 79 -8.62 11.54 0.20
C ALA A 79 -9.20 12.94 0.46
N LEU A 80 -8.96 13.48 1.66
CA LEU A 80 -9.29 14.86 2.02
C LEU A 80 -8.02 15.71 1.95
N ILE A 81 -8.04 16.77 1.14
CA ILE A 81 -6.93 17.71 1.00
C ILE A 81 -7.37 19.07 1.52
N GLU A 82 -6.85 19.47 2.68
CA GLU A 82 -7.03 20.82 3.22
C GLU A 82 -5.85 21.70 2.80
N VAL A 83 -6.12 22.74 2.01
CA VAL A 83 -5.11 23.71 1.58
C VAL A 83 -5.32 25.02 2.35
N PRO A 84 -4.34 25.51 3.13
CA PRO A 84 -4.47 26.78 3.81
C PRO A 84 -4.56 27.93 2.80
N PHE A 85 -5.54 28.80 2.99
CA PHE A 85 -5.77 29.98 2.15
C PHE A 85 -4.55 30.91 2.22
N ARG A 86 -3.87 31.11 1.08
CA ARG A 86 -2.94 32.24 0.91
C ARG A 86 -3.70 33.35 0.20
N ASP A 87 -3.99 34.42 0.92
CA ASP A 87 -4.78 35.56 0.44
C ASP A 87 -4.37 36.05 -0.95
N SER A 88 -5.29 35.98 -1.92
CA SER A 88 -5.79 37.11 -2.73
C SER A 88 -6.58 36.61 -3.94
N GLY A 89 -7.90 36.54 -3.81
CA GLY A 89 -8.83 36.64 -4.93
C GLY A 89 -9.27 35.34 -5.60
N HIS A 90 -10.58 35.10 -5.50
CA HIS A 90 -11.41 34.20 -6.33
C HIS A 90 -11.39 32.70 -6.00
N GLY A 91 -12.35 32.32 -5.15
CA GLY A 91 -13.41 31.41 -5.56
C GLY A 91 -13.24 29.97 -5.11
N ASP A 92 -13.97 29.63 -4.05
CA ASP A 92 -14.11 28.28 -3.52
C ASP A 92 -14.36 27.23 -4.61
N ARG A 93 -13.48 26.23 -4.65
CA ARG A 93 -13.82 24.88 -5.10
C ARG A 93 -13.15 23.90 -4.15
N GLU A 94 -13.95 23.33 -3.26
CA GLU A 94 -13.64 22.06 -2.63
C GLU A 94 -13.32 21.06 -3.76
N ALA A 95 -12.05 20.69 -3.91
CA ALA A 95 -11.65 19.62 -4.81
C ALA A 95 -11.91 18.29 -4.09
N GLY A 96 -13.18 17.91 -3.99
CA GLY A 96 -13.56 16.55 -3.67
C GLY A 96 -13.20 15.67 -4.85
N ILE A 97 -12.11 14.91 -4.74
CA ILE A 97 -11.80 13.86 -5.72
C ILE A 97 -12.64 12.65 -5.34
N GLN A 98 -13.85 12.58 -5.88
CA GLN A 98 -14.71 11.40 -5.79
C GLN A 98 -14.48 10.55 -7.04
N GLU A 99 -13.57 9.57 -7.00
CA GLU A 99 -13.69 8.42 -7.91
C GLU A 99 -14.56 7.38 -7.23
N GLY A 100 -15.87 7.61 -7.32
CA GLY A 100 -16.87 6.61 -7.03
C GLY A 100 -17.20 5.80 -8.29
N ARG A 101 -17.17 4.47 -8.15
CA ARG A 101 -18.26 3.63 -8.63
C ARG A 101 -18.32 2.37 -7.79
N ASP A 102 -19.23 2.41 -6.82
CA ASP A 102 -19.94 1.22 -6.36
C ASP A 102 -20.66 0.60 -7.58
N ASP A 103 -20.44 -0.71 -7.77
CA ASP A 103 -21.44 -1.75 -8.07
C ASP A 103 -20.71 -3.09 -8.26
#